data_AF-A0AA46UC69-F1
#
_entry.id   AF-A0AA46UC69-F1
#
_cell.length_a   1.000
_cell.length_b   1.000
_cell.length_c   1.000
_cell.angle_alpha   90.00
_cell.angle_beta   90.00
_cell.angle_gamma   90.00
#
_symmetry.space_group_name_H-M   'P 1'
#
loop_
_entity.id
_entity.type
_entity.pdbx_description
1 polymer ?
#
loop_
_entity_poly.entity_id
_entity_poly.type
_entity_poly.pdbx_seq_one_letter_code
_entity_poly.pdbx_strand_id
1 'polypeptide(L)'
;MDFKKLANQYRDELLDNVLPFWLEHSQDLEFGGYFTCLDREGKVFDTDKFIWLQGREVWMFSMLYNKVEKRQEWLDCAVQGGEFLKKYGHDGNYNWYFSLDRSGRPLVEPYNIFSYTFATMAFGQLSLATGSQEYADIAKKTFEIILSKVSNPKGKWNKLHPGTRNLKNFALPMILCNLALEIEHLLDPGYLEQTMETCIHEVMDVFYRPELG
;
A
#
# COMPACT_ATOMS: atom_id res chain seq x y z
N MET A 1 -14.67 7.14 -30.56
CA MET A 1 -14.62 6.56 -29.20
C MET A 1 -15.60 7.35 -28.36
N ASP A 2 -16.58 6.69 -27.72
CA ASP A 2 -17.54 7.37 -26.86
C ASP A 2 -17.01 7.38 -25.42
N PHE A 3 -16.40 8.51 -25.03
CA PHE A 3 -15.77 8.65 -23.72
C PHE A 3 -16.77 8.59 -22.56
N LYS A 4 -18.02 9.05 -22.77
CA LYS A 4 -19.05 9.01 -21.73
C LYS A 4 -19.50 7.59 -21.47
N LYS A 5 -19.67 6.81 -22.54
CA LYS A 5 -19.98 5.37 -22.44
C LYS A 5 -18.88 4.61 -21.70
N LEU A 6 -17.60 4.86 -22.04
CA LEU A 6 -16.47 4.23 -21.36
C LEU A 6 -16.37 4.62 -19.89
N ALA A 7 -16.54 5.91 -19.57
CA ALA A 7 -16.51 6.40 -18.19
C ALA A 7 -17.59 5.72 -17.33
N ASN A 8 -18.82 5.63 -17.85
CA ASN A 8 -19.91 4.94 -17.16
C ASN A 8 -19.61 3.44 -16.98
N GLN A 9 -19.10 2.77 -18.03
CA GLN A 9 -18.73 1.35 -17.93
C GLN A 9 -17.74 1.08 -16.80
N TYR A 10 -16.66 1.85 -16.68
CA TYR A 10 -15.68 1.65 -15.61
C TYR A 10 -16.21 2.03 -14.22
N ARG A 11 -17.01 3.09 -14.14
CA ARG A 11 -17.66 3.50 -12.90
C ARG A 11 -18.59 2.41 -12.40
N ASP A 12 -19.47 1.93 -13.25
CA ASP A 12 -20.49 0.94 -12.89
C ASP A 12 -19.83 -0.41 -12.58
N GLU A 13 -18.80 -0.82 -13.34
CA GLU A 13 -18.01 -2.02 -13.00
C GLU A 13 -17.35 -1.91 -11.62
N LEU A 14 -16.77 -0.76 -11.29
CA LEU A 14 -16.18 -0.54 -9.98
C LEU A 14 -17.24 -0.60 -8.86
N LEU A 15 -18.31 0.19 -8.98
CA LEU A 15 -19.27 0.40 -7.91
C LEU A 15 -20.26 -0.75 -7.73
N ASP A 16 -20.61 -1.45 -8.82
CA ASP A 16 -21.68 -2.44 -8.83
C ASP A 16 -21.16 -3.89 -8.89
N ASN A 17 -19.88 -4.11 -9.25
CA ASN A 17 -19.29 -5.45 -9.31
C ASN A 17 -18.04 -5.60 -8.41
N VAL A 18 -17.01 -4.79 -8.61
CA VAL A 18 -15.72 -4.98 -7.92
C VAL A 18 -15.82 -4.69 -6.43
N LEU A 19 -16.33 -3.51 -6.03
CA LEU A 19 -16.40 -3.15 -4.60
C LEU A 19 -17.35 -4.04 -3.80
N PRO A 20 -18.56 -4.38 -4.30
CA PRO A 20 -19.44 -5.32 -3.61
C PRO A 20 -18.78 -6.67 -3.33
N PHE A 21 -18.01 -7.22 -4.28
CA PHE A 21 -17.29 -8.49 -4.07
C PHE A 21 -16.35 -8.43 -2.87
N TRP A 22 -15.53 -7.38 -2.76
CA TRP A 22 -14.60 -7.24 -1.64
C TRP A 22 -15.34 -6.98 -0.32
N LEU A 23 -16.33 -6.09 -0.32
CA LEU A 23 -17.14 -5.81 0.87
C LEU A 23 -17.84 -7.05 1.41
N GLU A 24 -18.35 -7.91 0.54
CA GLU A 24 -19.11 -9.12 0.93
C GLU A 24 -18.20 -10.29 1.32
N HIS A 25 -17.12 -10.53 0.59
CA HIS A 25 -16.37 -11.79 0.68
C HIS A 25 -15.01 -11.68 1.38
N SER A 26 -14.40 -10.50 1.44
CA SER A 26 -13.05 -10.36 1.99
C SER A 26 -13.05 -10.18 3.51
N GLN A 27 -14.04 -9.52 4.09
CA GLN A 27 -13.96 -9.03 5.45
C GLN A 27 -13.96 -10.14 6.51
N ASP A 28 -12.90 -10.20 7.34
CA ASP A 28 -12.84 -11.11 8.49
C ASP A 28 -13.30 -10.37 9.75
N LEU A 29 -14.62 -10.29 9.95
CA LEU A 29 -15.22 -9.57 11.09
C LEU A 29 -14.90 -10.19 12.46
N GLU A 30 -14.36 -11.42 12.50
CA GLU A 30 -14.02 -12.12 13.75
C GLU A 30 -12.61 -11.77 14.24
N PHE A 31 -11.61 -11.79 13.34
CA PHE A 31 -10.21 -11.53 13.69
C PHE A 31 -9.68 -10.18 13.18
N GLY A 32 -10.45 -9.47 12.36
CA GLY A 32 -10.03 -8.27 11.65
C GLY A 32 -9.22 -8.56 10.38
N GLY A 33 -9.06 -7.52 9.56
CA GLY A 33 -8.41 -7.61 8.26
C GLY A 33 -9.28 -8.34 7.24
N TYR A 34 -8.62 -8.85 6.19
CA TYR A 34 -9.29 -9.37 4.99
C TYR A 34 -8.74 -10.72 4.54
N PHE A 35 -9.61 -11.58 4.05
CA PHE A 35 -9.30 -12.74 3.24
C PHE A 35 -9.04 -12.31 1.81
N THR A 36 -7.92 -12.79 1.25
CA THR A 36 -7.51 -12.46 -0.12
C THR A 36 -7.38 -13.69 -1.01
N CYS A 37 -7.36 -14.88 -0.39
CA CYS A 37 -7.43 -16.17 -1.04
C CYS A 37 -8.89 -16.58 -1.21
N LEU A 38 -9.55 -15.92 -2.15
CA LEU A 38 -10.95 -16.11 -2.51
C LEU A 38 -11.03 -16.85 -3.86
N ASP A 39 -11.87 -17.87 -3.95
CA ASP A 39 -12.17 -18.52 -5.23
C ASP A 39 -13.07 -17.63 -6.10
N ARG A 40 -13.46 -18.14 -7.28
CA ARG A 40 -14.26 -17.39 -8.25
C ARG A 40 -15.64 -17.01 -7.69
N GLU A 41 -16.15 -17.78 -6.75
CA GLU A 41 -17.44 -17.58 -6.10
C GLU A 41 -17.31 -16.79 -4.78
N GLY A 42 -16.13 -16.27 -4.45
CA GLY A 42 -15.89 -15.50 -3.23
C GLY A 42 -15.69 -16.37 -1.98
N LYS A 43 -15.49 -17.69 -2.11
CA LYS A 43 -15.24 -18.55 -0.95
C LYS A 43 -13.78 -18.52 -0.56
N VAL A 44 -13.55 -18.39 0.74
CA VAL A 44 -12.22 -18.41 1.35
C VAL A 44 -11.63 -19.81 1.24
N PHE A 45 -10.47 -19.95 0.58
CA PHE A 45 -9.72 -21.21 0.49
C PHE A 45 -8.39 -21.19 1.28
N ASP A 46 -7.94 -20.01 1.72
CA ASP A 46 -6.82 -19.83 2.65
C ASP A 46 -7.09 -18.61 3.53
N THR A 47 -6.63 -18.65 4.78
CA THR A 47 -6.93 -17.64 5.80
C THR A 47 -5.73 -16.79 6.22
N ASP A 48 -4.56 -17.05 5.63
CA ASP A 48 -3.38 -16.23 5.86
C ASP A 48 -3.59 -14.78 5.37
N LYS A 49 -3.02 -13.84 6.11
CA LYS A 49 -3.20 -12.40 5.93
C LYS A 49 -1.90 -11.80 5.39
N PHE A 50 -1.86 -11.48 4.10
CA PHE A 50 -0.68 -10.88 3.47
C PHE A 50 -0.69 -9.35 3.61
N ILE A 51 0.29 -8.79 4.32
CA ILE A 51 0.29 -7.37 4.74
C ILE A 51 0.14 -6.39 3.59
N TRP A 52 0.82 -6.64 2.47
CA TRP A 52 0.69 -5.79 1.27
C TRP A 52 -0.72 -5.75 0.69
N LEU A 53 -1.50 -6.83 0.76
CA LEU A 53 -2.88 -6.87 0.29
C LEU A 53 -3.82 -6.24 1.32
N GLN A 54 -3.57 -6.48 2.61
CA GLN A 54 -4.28 -5.78 3.69
C GLN A 54 -4.15 -4.25 3.52
N GLY A 55 -2.94 -3.75 3.32
CA GLY A 55 -2.69 -2.31 3.14
C GLY A 55 -3.35 -1.75 1.88
N ARG A 56 -3.36 -2.52 0.78
CA ARG A 56 -4.04 -2.09 -0.46
C ARG A 56 -5.54 -1.97 -0.30
N GLU A 57 -6.17 -2.87 0.44
CA GLU A 57 -7.61 -2.83 0.66
C GLU A 57 -8.02 -1.68 1.59
N VAL A 58 -7.26 -1.44 2.67
CA VAL A 58 -7.42 -0.23 3.51
C VAL A 58 -7.25 1.04 2.67
N TRP A 59 -6.20 1.10 1.85
CA TRP A 59 -5.94 2.24 0.97
C TRP A 59 -7.10 2.46 -0.01
N MET A 60 -7.57 1.39 -0.67
CA MET A 60 -8.64 1.46 -1.67
C MET A 60 -9.91 2.05 -1.07
N PHE A 61 -10.41 1.50 0.04
CA PHE A 61 -11.64 1.99 0.65
C PHE A 61 -11.48 3.38 1.28
N SER A 62 -10.30 3.70 1.85
CA SER A 62 -10.01 5.06 2.35
C SER A 62 -9.99 6.09 1.22
N MET A 63 -9.34 5.78 0.10
CA MET A 63 -9.24 6.66 -1.06
C MET A 63 -10.63 6.89 -1.69
N LEU A 64 -11.42 5.83 -1.85
CA LEU A 64 -12.81 5.93 -2.33
C LEU A 64 -13.66 6.80 -1.42
N TYR A 65 -13.55 6.63 -0.09
CA TYR A 65 -14.22 7.48 0.88
C TYR A 65 -13.78 8.95 0.78
N ASN A 66 -12.51 9.21 0.48
CA ASN A 66 -11.95 10.55 0.38
C ASN A 66 -12.31 11.27 -0.92
N LYS A 67 -12.32 10.55 -2.05
CA LYS A 67 -12.32 11.16 -3.39
C LYS A 67 -13.58 10.86 -4.23
N VAL A 68 -14.33 9.81 -3.90
CA VAL A 68 -15.51 9.40 -4.67
C VAL A 68 -16.80 9.73 -3.93
N GLU A 69 -17.02 9.15 -2.76
CA GLU A 69 -18.26 9.33 -1.99
C GLU A 69 -18.03 8.99 -0.51
N LYS A 70 -18.61 9.78 0.40
CA LYS A 70 -18.51 9.58 1.85
C LYS A 70 -19.47 8.48 2.34
N ARG A 71 -19.25 7.23 1.89
CA ARG A 71 -20.03 6.05 2.34
C ARG A 71 -19.46 5.47 3.62
N GLN A 72 -20.29 5.36 4.65
CA GLN A 72 -19.86 4.84 5.96
C GLN A 72 -19.35 3.40 5.87
N GLU A 73 -19.97 2.56 5.05
CA GLU A 73 -19.55 1.17 4.81
C GLU A 73 -18.09 1.06 4.33
N TRP A 74 -17.65 1.96 3.45
CA TRP A 74 -16.25 2.00 2.99
C TRP A 74 -15.31 2.43 4.11
N LEU A 75 -15.73 3.42 4.90
CA LEU A 75 -14.94 3.87 6.05
C LEU A 75 -14.79 2.76 7.08
N ASP A 76 -15.87 2.07 7.44
CA ASP A 76 -15.87 0.98 8.41
C ASP A 76 -14.99 -0.18 7.96
N CYS A 77 -15.09 -0.56 6.67
CA CYS A 77 -14.24 -1.57 6.04
C CYS A 77 -12.76 -1.19 6.11
N ALA A 78 -12.41 0.07 5.79
CA ALA A 78 -11.04 0.56 5.86
C ALA A 78 -10.51 0.63 7.30
N VAL A 79 -11.32 1.11 8.25
CA VAL A 79 -10.94 1.23 9.67
C VAL A 79 -10.66 -0.13 10.27
N GLN A 80 -11.47 -1.17 10.01
CA GLN A 80 -11.21 -2.48 10.60
C GLN A 80 -9.88 -3.09 10.11
N GLY A 81 -9.55 -2.92 8.83
CA GLY A 81 -8.28 -3.41 8.29
C GLY A 81 -7.10 -2.59 8.80
N GLY A 82 -7.29 -1.26 8.93
CA GLY A 82 -6.31 -0.36 9.53
C GLY A 82 -6.00 -0.74 10.99
N GLU A 83 -7.02 -1.05 11.79
CA GLU A 83 -6.84 -1.50 13.17
C GLU A 83 -6.17 -2.88 13.26
N PHE A 84 -6.51 -3.81 12.37
CA PHE A 84 -5.80 -5.09 12.26
C PHE A 84 -4.31 -4.89 11.96
N LEU A 85 -4.00 -4.07 10.96
CA LEU A 85 -2.61 -3.75 10.59
C LEU A 85 -1.85 -3.04 11.72
N LYS A 86 -2.48 -2.06 12.37
CA LYS A 86 -1.90 -1.32 13.50
C LYS A 86 -1.56 -2.25 14.67
N LYS A 87 -2.38 -3.27 14.90
CA LYS A 87 -2.20 -4.18 16.04
C LYS A 87 -1.26 -5.34 15.75
N TYR A 88 -1.34 -5.93 14.56
CA TYR A 88 -0.69 -7.21 14.25
C TYR A 88 0.32 -7.14 13.11
N GLY A 89 0.27 -6.08 12.29
CA GLY A 89 1.06 -6.00 11.06
C GLY A 89 2.55 -5.81 11.26
N HIS A 90 3.02 -5.53 12.47
CA HIS A 90 4.41 -5.20 12.76
C HIS A 90 4.89 -5.66 14.15
N ASP A 91 6.20 -5.61 14.37
CA ASP A 91 6.91 -6.01 15.59
C ASP A 91 6.82 -5.02 16.78
N GLY A 92 5.87 -4.09 16.76
CA GLY A 92 5.80 -2.95 17.71
C GLY A 92 6.68 -1.73 17.35
N ASN A 93 7.66 -1.86 16.46
CA ASN A 93 8.53 -0.76 16.00
C ASN A 93 8.24 -0.34 14.54
N TYR A 94 7.05 -0.69 14.04
CA TYR A 94 6.67 -0.56 12.63
C TYR A 94 7.61 -1.26 11.65
N ASN A 95 8.28 -2.35 12.08
CA ASN A 95 8.82 -3.31 11.13
C ASN A 95 7.71 -4.24 10.67
N TRP A 96 7.19 -3.97 9.47
CA TRP A 96 6.04 -4.66 8.90
C TRP A 96 6.38 -6.07 8.44
N TYR A 97 5.57 -7.06 8.84
CA TYR A 97 5.70 -8.44 8.37
C TYR A 97 5.37 -8.58 6.87
N PHE A 98 5.66 -9.73 6.28
CA PHE A 98 5.16 -10.08 4.94
C PHE A 98 3.76 -10.70 5.02
N SER A 99 3.59 -11.68 5.92
CA SER A 99 2.32 -12.34 6.16
C SER A 99 2.14 -12.78 7.61
N LEU A 100 0.88 -12.90 7.99
CA LEU A 100 0.39 -13.38 9.28
C LEU A 100 -0.56 -14.56 9.05
N ASP A 101 -0.80 -15.36 10.06
CA ASP A 101 -1.96 -16.24 10.06
C ASP A 101 -3.26 -15.44 10.28
N ARG A 102 -4.41 -16.12 10.20
CA ARG A 102 -5.72 -15.49 10.40
C ARG A 102 -5.82 -14.62 11.65
N SER A 103 -5.23 -15.10 12.76
CA SER A 103 -5.28 -14.48 14.08
C SER A 103 -4.29 -13.34 14.29
N GLY A 104 -3.44 -13.06 13.30
CA GLY A 104 -2.44 -12.00 13.35
C GLY A 104 -1.08 -12.44 13.90
N ARG A 105 -0.80 -13.75 13.98
CA ARG A 105 0.54 -14.23 14.38
C ARG A 105 1.49 -14.20 13.17
N PRO A 106 2.73 -13.72 13.32
CA PRO A 106 3.64 -13.58 12.18
C PRO A 106 4.05 -14.94 11.62
N LEU A 107 3.98 -15.06 10.30
CA LEU A 107 4.42 -16.25 9.55
C LEU A 107 5.72 -15.99 8.80
N VAL A 108 5.83 -14.82 8.15
CA VAL A 108 6.93 -14.52 7.23
C VAL A 108 7.41 -13.08 7.44
N GLU A 109 8.73 -12.93 7.59
CA GLU A 109 9.42 -11.64 7.62
C GLU A 109 9.54 -11.01 6.22
N PRO A 110 9.54 -9.67 6.09
CA PRO A 110 9.72 -9.02 4.80
C PRO A 110 11.17 -9.19 4.32
N TYR A 111 11.34 -9.46 3.04
CA TYR A 111 12.66 -9.41 2.38
C TYR A 111 12.88 -8.13 1.56
N ASN A 112 11.86 -7.27 1.48
CA ASN A 112 11.87 -5.99 0.76
C ASN A 112 10.95 -4.97 1.47
N ILE A 113 10.89 -3.74 0.94
CA ILE A 113 10.15 -2.63 1.56
C ILE A 113 8.67 -2.57 1.21
N PHE A 114 8.11 -3.45 0.38
CA PHE A 114 6.75 -3.25 -0.15
C PHE A 114 5.66 -3.35 0.91
N SER A 115 5.82 -4.19 1.95
CA SER A 115 4.90 -4.18 3.11
C SER A 115 4.83 -2.81 3.77
N TYR A 116 5.99 -2.15 3.93
CA TYR A 116 6.09 -0.80 4.50
C TYR A 116 5.39 0.21 3.59
N THR A 117 5.63 0.14 2.28
CA THR A 117 5.01 1.05 1.32
C THR A 117 3.48 0.99 1.39
N PHE A 118 2.89 -0.20 1.30
CA PHE A 118 1.43 -0.32 1.30
C PHE A 118 0.82 0.02 2.66
N ALA A 119 1.54 -0.23 3.76
CA ALA A 119 1.12 0.25 5.07
C ALA A 119 1.13 1.79 5.14
N THR A 120 2.19 2.46 4.66
CA THR A 120 2.23 3.93 4.60
C THR A 120 1.10 4.50 3.76
N MET A 121 0.81 3.95 2.58
CA MET A 121 -0.32 4.38 1.74
C MET A 121 -1.66 4.21 2.46
N ALA A 122 -1.85 3.05 3.10
CA ALA A 122 -3.06 2.73 3.86
C ALA A 122 -3.31 3.74 4.97
N PHE A 123 -2.34 3.92 5.87
CA PHE A 123 -2.50 4.82 7.01
C PHE A 123 -2.53 6.29 6.60
N GLY A 124 -1.85 6.68 5.52
CA GLY A 124 -1.94 8.02 4.96
C GLY A 124 -3.37 8.37 4.53
N GLN A 125 -3.96 7.56 3.64
CA GLN A 125 -5.34 7.79 3.20
C GLN A 125 -6.36 7.61 4.33
N LEU A 126 -6.16 6.65 5.23
CA LEU A 126 -7.06 6.41 6.36
C LEU A 126 -7.02 7.58 7.37
N SER A 127 -5.85 8.19 7.57
CA SER A 127 -5.70 9.39 8.40
C SER A 127 -6.50 10.57 7.82
N LEU A 128 -6.48 10.76 6.51
CA LEU A 128 -7.29 11.78 5.83
C LEU A 128 -8.80 11.47 5.91
N ALA A 129 -9.17 10.19 5.83
CA ALA A 129 -10.57 9.75 5.91
C ALA A 129 -11.19 9.95 7.30
N THR A 130 -10.39 9.75 8.35
CA THR A 130 -10.84 9.75 9.75
C THR A 130 -10.48 11.01 10.53
N GLY A 131 -9.48 11.77 10.08
CA GLY A 131 -8.85 12.83 10.86
C GLY A 131 -7.96 12.33 12.01
N SER A 132 -7.64 11.03 12.06
CA SER A 132 -6.86 10.42 13.15
C SER A 132 -5.38 10.78 13.06
N GLN A 133 -4.89 11.49 14.08
CA GLN A 133 -3.46 11.79 14.22
C GLN A 133 -2.62 10.52 14.43
N GLU A 134 -3.16 9.50 15.09
CA GLU A 134 -2.46 8.24 15.31
C GLU A 134 -2.12 7.55 13.97
N TYR A 135 -3.06 7.53 13.03
CA TYR A 135 -2.83 6.97 11.70
C TYR A 135 -1.81 7.81 10.90
N ALA A 136 -1.87 9.13 11.00
CA ALA A 136 -0.90 10.01 10.37
C ALA A 136 0.53 9.73 10.89
N ASP A 137 0.68 9.51 12.20
CA ASP A 137 1.98 9.22 12.81
C ASP A 137 2.53 7.85 12.39
N ILE A 138 1.68 6.82 12.25
CA ILE A 138 2.06 5.52 11.71
C ILE A 138 2.58 5.65 10.27
N ALA A 139 1.85 6.40 9.43
CA ALA A 139 2.25 6.64 8.05
C ALA A 139 3.62 7.33 7.96
N LYS A 140 3.82 8.42 8.72
CA LYS A 140 5.08 9.18 8.77
C LYS A 140 6.26 8.33 9.24
N LYS A 141 6.12 7.64 10.38
CA LYS A 141 7.18 6.78 10.92
C LYS A 141 7.54 5.64 9.95
N THR A 142 6.53 5.02 9.34
CA THR A 142 6.77 3.96 8.35
C THR A 142 7.48 4.52 7.11
N PHE A 143 7.12 5.72 6.67
CA PHE A 143 7.78 6.40 5.56
C PHE A 143 9.26 6.69 5.86
N GLU A 144 9.58 7.21 7.04
CA GLU A 144 10.97 7.42 7.48
C GLU A 144 11.79 6.12 7.46
N ILE A 145 11.19 4.99 7.88
CA ILE A 145 11.83 3.68 7.82
C ILE A 145 12.11 3.29 6.36
N ILE A 146 11.17 3.51 5.43
CA ILE A 146 11.39 3.26 4.00
C ILE A 146 12.59 4.05 3.50
N LEU A 147 12.66 5.35 3.80
CA LEU A 147 13.75 6.23 3.38
C LEU A 147 15.11 5.76 3.89
N SER A 148 15.19 5.32 5.14
CA SER A 148 16.42 4.75 5.71
C SER A 148 16.90 3.48 5.00
N LYS A 149 16.01 2.78 4.28
CA LYS A 149 16.30 1.53 3.57
C LYS A 149 16.54 1.71 2.07
N VAL A 150 16.40 2.92 1.52
CA VAL A 150 16.48 3.18 0.06
C VAL A 150 17.80 2.68 -0.54
N SER A 151 18.93 2.86 0.14
CA SER A 151 20.25 2.43 -0.35
C SER A 151 20.45 0.92 -0.33
N ASN A 152 19.76 0.19 0.55
CA ASN A 152 19.79 -1.27 0.62
C ASN A 152 18.41 -1.84 1.04
N PRO A 153 17.43 -1.88 0.12
CA PRO A 153 16.04 -2.23 0.47
C PRO A 153 15.84 -3.66 0.96
N LYS A 154 16.83 -4.54 0.68
CA LYS A 154 16.83 -5.94 1.13
C LYS A 154 17.65 -6.16 2.40
N GLY A 155 18.40 -5.15 2.88
CA GLY A 155 19.22 -5.26 4.08
C GLY A 155 20.16 -6.47 4.04
N LYS A 156 20.10 -7.29 5.09
CA LYS A 156 20.84 -8.55 5.23
C LYS A 156 20.48 -9.63 4.20
N TRP A 157 19.35 -9.48 3.51
CA TRP A 157 18.88 -10.42 2.48
C TRP A 157 19.33 -10.05 1.07
N ASN A 158 20.14 -9.00 0.93
CA ASN A 158 20.71 -8.64 -0.35
C ASN A 158 21.70 -9.73 -0.81
N LYS A 159 21.39 -10.35 -1.96
CA LYS A 159 22.19 -11.43 -2.56
C LYS A 159 23.31 -10.92 -3.47
N LEU A 160 23.39 -9.61 -3.71
CA LEU A 160 24.44 -9.03 -4.54
C LEU A 160 25.75 -8.97 -3.76
N HIS A 161 26.82 -9.48 -4.37
CA HIS A 161 28.16 -9.33 -3.82
C HIS A 161 28.69 -7.91 -4.09
N PRO A 162 29.13 -7.15 -3.07
CA PRO A 162 29.68 -5.81 -3.26
C PRO A 162 30.88 -5.80 -4.21
N GLY A 163 30.97 -4.77 -5.06
CA GLY A 163 32.11 -4.57 -5.98
C GLY A 163 32.12 -5.44 -7.25
N THR A 164 31.22 -6.42 -7.39
CA THR A 164 31.18 -7.27 -8.60
C THR A 164 30.36 -6.65 -9.73
N ARG A 165 29.14 -6.18 -9.42
CA ARG A 165 28.24 -5.57 -10.40
C ARG A 165 27.31 -4.58 -9.72
N ASN A 166 27.43 -3.31 -10.08
CA ASN A 166 26.53 -2.28 -9.58
C ASN A 166 25.21 -2.38 -10.35
N LEU A 167 24.15 -2.81 -9.66
CA LEU A 167 22.80 -2.88 -10.19
C LEU A 167 21.91 -1.94 -9.39
N LYS A 168 21.03 -1.21 -10.08
CA LYS A 168 20.02 -0.36 -9.48
C LYS A 168 18.63 -0.90 -9.81
N ASN A 169 17.71 -0.85 -8.86
CA ASN A 169 16.36 -1.37 -9.04
C ASN A 169 15.39 -0.23 -9.39
N PHE A 170 14.67 -0.39 -10.50
CA PHE A 170 13.69 0.56 -11.01
C PHE A 170 12.43 0.69 -10.13
N ALA A 171 12.05 -0.36 -9.40
CA ALA A 171 10.82 -0.35 -8.62
C ALA A 171 10.83 0.69 -7.48
N LEU A 172 12.02 1.09 -7.02
CA LEU A 172 12.18 1.98 -5.88
C LEU A 172 11.85 3.45 -6.22
N PRO A 173 12.42 4.08 -7.27
CA PRO A 173 11.98 5.41 -7.70
C PRO A 173 10.48 5.50 -8.01
N MET A 174 9.93 4.50 -8.72
CA MET A 174 8.51 4.51 -9.05
C MET A 174 7.62 4.48 -7.81
N ILE A 175 7.92 3.57 -6.86
CA ILE A 175 7.06 3.42 -5.69
C ILE A 175 7.20 4.61 -4.74
N LEU A 176 8.39 5.20 -4.61
CA LEU A 176 8.61 6.40 -3.79
C LEU A 176 7.85 7.61 -4.33
N CYS A 177 7.84 7.80 -5.65
CA CYS A 177 7.08 8.89 -6.27
C CYS A 177 5.58 8.74 -5.99
N ASN A 178 5.01 7.56 -6.28
CA ASN A 178 3.60 7.30 -6.00
C ASN A 178 3.28 7.44 -4.50
N LEU A 179 4.13 6.87 -3.65
CA LEU A 179 3.94 6.92 -2.20
C LEU A 179 3.93 8.35 -1.67
N ALA A 180 4.86 9.19 -2.12
CA ALA A 180 4.96 10.57 -1.68
C ALA A 180 3.71 11.39 -2.04
N LEU A 181 3.11 11.14 -3.20
CA LEU A 181 1.83 11.75 -3.61
C LEU A 181 0.66 11.30 -2.72
N GLU A 182 0.59 10.00 -2.39
CA GLU A 182 -0.48 9.45 -1.55
C GLU A 182 -0.50 10.03 -0.14
N ILE A 183 0.67 10.46 0.35
CA ILE A 183 0.82 11.06 1.68
C ILE A 183 1.21 12.55 1.62
N GLU A 184 1.00 13.23 0.49
CA GLU A 184 1.49 14.61 0.27
C GLU A 184 1.07 15.57 1.39
N HIS A 185 -0.15 15.40 1.91
CA HIS A 185 -0.74 16.19 2.99
C HIS A 185 -0.03 16.00 4.36
N LEU A 186 0.81 14.98 4.49
CA LEU A 186 1.61 14.68 5.66
C LEU A 186 3.07 15.13 5.52
N LEU A 187 3.52 15.49 4.32
CA LEU A 187 4.91 15.80 4.01
C LEU A 187 5.18 17.30 3.96
N ASP A 188 6.43 17.67 4.19
CA ASP A 188 6.91 19.01 3.88
C ASP A 188 6.91 19.24 2.36
N PRO A 189 6.39 20.36 1.85
CA PRO A 189 6.34 20.63 0.41
C PRO A 189 7.71 20.60 -0.28
N GLY A 190 8.77 21.09 0.37
CA GLY A 190 10.12 21.09 -0.21
C GLY A 190 10.69 19.68 -0.30
N TYR A 191 10.41 18.83 0.69
CA TYR A 191 10.76 17.42 0.64
C TYR A 191 10.04 16.68 -0.51
N LEU A 192 8.75 16.96 -0.72
CA LEU A 192 7.97 16.35 -1.80
C LEU A 192 8.55 16.74 -3.17
N GLU A 193 8.83 18.03 -3.38
CA GLU A 193 9.43 18.54 -4.62
C GLU A 193 10.76 17.85 -4.92
N GLN A 194 11.67 17.79 -3.94
CA GLN A 194 12.97 17.13 -4.09
C GLN A 194 12.82 15.63 -4.39
N THR A 195 11.86 14.96 -3.75
CA THR A 195 11.59 13.54 -3.99
C THR A 195 11.10 13.30 -5.41
N MET A 196 10.18 14.15 -5.90
CA MET A 196 9.67 14.08 -7.27
C MET A 196 10.77 14.33 -8.29
N GLU A 197 11.58 15.38 -8.12
CA GLU A 197 12.71 15.68 -9.02
C GLU A 197 13.69 14.51 -9.10
N THR A 198 14.05 13.94 -7.95
CA THR A 198 14.93 12.76 -7.89
C THR A 198 14.31 11.58 -8.62
N CYS A 199 13.03 11.28 -8.38
CA CYS A 199 12.36 10.15 -9.04
C CYS A 199 12.22 10.35 -10.55
N ILE A 200 11.92 11.57 -11.01
CA ILE A 200 11.85 11.90 -12.44
C ILE A 200 13.22 11.70 -13.09
N HIS A 201 14.29 12.21 -12.49
CA HIS A 201 15.65 12.01 -12.99
C HIS A 201 16.01 10.53 -13.09
N GLU A 202 15.74 9.75 -12.03
CA GLU A 202 15.98 8.31 -12.04
C GLU A 202 15.24 7.61 -13.20
N VAL A 203 13.95 7.88 -13.36
CA VAL A 203 13.13 7.23 -14.39
C VAL A 203 13.57 7.66 -15.79
N MET A 204 13.72 8.96 -16.03
CA MET A 204 13.88 9.53 -17.36
C MET A 204 15.32 9.58 -17.86
N ASP A 205 16.30 9.64 -16.95
CA ASP A 205 17.72 9.82 -17.32
C ASP A 205 18.58 8.61 -16.96
N VAL A 206 18.19 7.79 -15.97
CA VAL A 206 18.96 6.61 -15.54
C VAL A 206 18.38 5.31 -16.10
N PHE A 207 17.06 5.12 -16.01
CA PHE A 207 16.41 3.86 -16.40
C PHE A 207 15.83 3.87 -17.81
N TYR A 208 15.38 5.01 -18.30
CA TYR A 208 14.88 5.14 -19.66
C TYR A 208 16.00 4.85 -20.66
N ARG A 209 15.65 4.09 -21.70
CA ARG A 209 16.55 3.70 -22.78
C ARG A 209 15.98 4.27 -24.08
N PRO A 210 16.34 5.51 -24.46
CA PRO A 210 15.77 6.19 -25.62
C PRO A 210 15.86 5.39 -26.92
N GLU A 211 16.84 4.49 -27.02
CA GLU A 211 17.03 3.62 -28.17
C GLU A 211 15.97 2.51 -28.30
N LEU A 212 15.15 2.28 -27.27
CA LEU A 212 14.09 1.26 -27.25
C LEU A 212 12.66 1.84 -27.41
N GLY A 213 12.52 3.18 -27.44
CA GLY A 213 11.22 3.88 -27.47
C GLY A 213 10.52 3.90 -26.11
#